data_AF-A0A9P0Q0X4-F1
#
_entry.id   AF-A0A9P0Q0X4-F1
#
_cell.length_a   1.000
_cell.length_b   1.000
_cell.length_c   1.000
_cell.angle_alpha   90.00
_cell.angle_beta   90.00
_cell.angle_gamma   90.00
#
_symmetry.space_group_name_H-M   'P 1'
#
loop_
_entity.id
_entity.type
_entity.pdbx_description
1 polymer ?
#
loop_
_entity_poly.entity_id
_entity_poly.type
_entity_poly.pdbx_seq_one_letter_code
_entity_poly.pdbx_strand_id
1 'polypeptide(L)'
;FRKHPEGWKVTNRDELLNYFDKSKKTKFVTHGWMSKGVDDMCSTVKNAYLNKTDYNVFIMDWNAISGNIFYPVPMKLTVEVSKHYATFLNYLVDDFGVNPEDMHLIGHSLGAHVSGFAGRRVKKGKVGRITGLDPAGPGFDQGLIEGTYLNADDAEFVDIIHTCAGFLGSNQKLGHVDFFPNGGGPPQPGCSILKFLETCSHGRSWKLFAESIKLDEAYLASRCENWDTLKDKKCGGQIVPMGEPTPTDVRGIYYLETSDTKPYVLNENKID
;
A
#
# COMPACT_ATOMS: atom_id res chain seq x y z
N PHE A 1 -7.50 -12.61 -22.35
CA PHE A 1 -6.19 -11.98 -22.63
C PHE A 1 -6.38 -10.48 -22.83
N ARG A 2 -5.59 -9.64 -22.14
CA ARG A 2 -5.61 -8.18 -22.34
C ARG A 2 -4.77 -7.81 -23.57
N LYS A 3 -5.25 -6.88 -24.40
CA LYS A 3 -4.55 -6.46 -25.63
C LYS A 3 -3.22 -5.73 -25.34
N HIS A 4 -3.13 -5.03 -24.20
CA HIS A 4 -1.96 -4.25 -23.79
C HIS A 4 -1.65 -4.51 -22.30
N PRO A 5 -1.01 -5.64 -21.95
CA PRO A 5 -0.76 -6.02 -20.56
C PRO A 5 0.21 -5.09 -19.83
N GLU A 6 1.08 -4.39 -20.56
CA GLU A 6 2.00 -3.40 -20.00
C GLU A 6 1.33 -2.06 -19.67
N GLY A 7 0.11 -1.84 -20.16
CA GLY A 7 -0.62 -0.59 -20.00
C GLY A 7 -0.21 0.47 -21.04
N TRP A 8 -0.75 1.67 -20.86
CA TRP A 8 -0.52 2.82 -21.74
C TRP A 8 0.08 3.95 -20.94
N LYS A 9 1.06 4.66 -21.52
CA LYS A 9 1.46 5.96 -21.00
C LYS A 9 0.39 6.97 -21.39
N VAL A 10 -0.31 7.49 -20.40
CA VAL A 10 -1.31 8.55 -20.60
C VAL A 10 -0.62 9.90 -20.46
N THR A 11 -0.67 10.72 -21.51
CA THR A 11 -0.02 12.04 -21.54
C THR A 11 -0.99 13.19 -21.66
N ASN A 12 -2.24 12.92 -22.03
CA ASN A 12 -3.29 13.92 -22.18
C ASN A 12 -4.69 13.35 -21.91
N ARG A 13 -5.68 14.24 -21.93
CA ARG A 13 -7.09 13.96 -21.66
C ARG A 13 -7.72 12.98 -22.64
N ASP A 14 -7.48 13.18 -23.92
CA ASP A 14 -8.16 12.42 -24.97
C ASP A 14 -7.66 10.96 -25.00
N GLU A 15 -6.37 10.76 -24.73
CA GLU A 15 -5.80 9.43 -24.48
C GLU A 15 -6.47 8.74 -23.28
N LEU A 16 -6.65 9.46 -22.18
CA LEU A 16 -7.28 8.90 -20.98
C LEU A 16 -8.71 8.40 -21.27
N LEU A 17 -9.50 9.17 -22.01
CA LEU A 17 -10.89 8.82 -22.36
C LEU A 17 -10.99 7.50 -23.16
N ASN A 18 -9.95 7.13 -23.90
CA ASN A 18 -9.95 5.88 -24.68
C ASN A 18 -9.71 4.63 -23.81
N TYR A 19 -9.16 4.80 -22.60
CA TYR A 19 -8.73 3.69 -21.75
C TYR A 19 -9.43 3.65 -20.38
N PHE A 20 -10.04 4.76 -19.97
CA PHE A 20 -10.66 4.92 -18.66
C PHE A 20 -12.17 4.67 -18.71
N ASP A 21 -12.67 3.86 -17.78
CA ASP A 21 -14.10 3.59 -17.63
C ASP A 21 -14.56 3.99 -16.24
N LYS A 22 -15.27 5.12 -16.15
CA LYS A 22 -15.72 5.69 -14.87
C LYS A 22 -16.67 4.82 -14.06
N SER A 23 -17.27 3.79 -14.69
CA SER A 23 -18.16 2.85 -13.97
C SER A 23 -17.40 1.83 -13.12
N LYS A 24 -16.07 1.75 -13.29
CA LYS A 24 -15.20 0.82 -12.57
C LYS A 24 -14.48 1.52 -11.42
N LYS A 25 -14.28 0.78 -10.32
CA LYS A 25 -13.38 1.21 -9.25
C LYS A 25 -11.98 1.45 -9.78
N THR A 26 -11.29 2.42 -9.18
CA THR A 26 -9.99 2.87 -9.65
C THR A 26 -8.93 2.61 -8.59
N LYS A 27 -7.93 1.79 -8.95
CA LYS A 27 -6.76 1.50 -8.12
C LYS A 27 -5.61 2.37 -8.60
N PHE A 28 -4.88 2.95 -7.67
CA PHE A 28 -3.66 3.68 -7.98
C PHE A 28 -2.51 3.09 -7.20
N VAL A 29 -1.41 2.76 -7.87
CA VAL A 29 -0.24 2.13 -7.25
C VAL A 29 0.96 3.03 -7.42
N THR A 30 1.71 3.28 -6.34
CA THR A 30 2.91 4.11 -6.38
C THR A 30 4.07 3.52 -5.61
N HIS A 31 5.26 3.64 -6.19
CA HIS A 31 6.52 3.09 -5.66
C HIS A 31 7.21 4.01 -4.66
N GLY A 32 8.27 3.48 -4.05
CA GLY A 32 9.12 4.19 -3.11
C GLY A 32 10.45 4.66 -3.70
N TRP A 33 11.41 4.88 -2.80
CA TRP A 33 12.80 5.25 -3.10
C TRP A 33 13.53 4.16 -3.91
N MET A 34 14.39 4.57 -4.83
CA MET A 34 15.19 3.68 -5.70
C MET A 34 14.35 2.68 -6.52
N SER A 35 13.11 3.05 -6.84
CA SER A 35 12.20 2.24 -7.66
C SER A 35 11.47 3.11 -8.72
N LYS A 36 10.78 2.47 -9.65
CA LYS A 36 10.02 3.06 -10.77
C LYS A 36 8.73 2.27 -11.05
N GLY A 37 7.84 2.87 -11.84
CA GLY A 37 6.52 2.30 -12.11
C GLY A 37 6.51 0.94 -12.82
N VAL A 38 7.58 0.59 -13.54
CA VAL A 38 7.73 -0.70 -14.23
C VAL A 38 8.41 -1.78 -13.38
N ASP A 39 8.86 -1.46 -12.18
CA ASP A 39 9.52 -2.44 -11.30
C ASP A 39 8.52 -3.46 -10.72
N ASP A 40 9.09 -4.51 -10.11
CA ASP A 40 8.37 -5.68 -9.62
C ASP A 40 7.23 -5.32 -8.64
N MET A 41 7.42 -4.31 -7.77
CA MET A 41 6.37 -3.90 -6.83
C MET A 41 5.09 -3.48 -7.57
N CYS A 42 5.20 -2.48 -8.44
CA CYS A 42 4.05 -1.94 -9.18
C CYS A 42 3.46 -2.98 -10.12
N SER A 43 4.32 -3.72 -10.84
CA SER A 43 3.91 -4.74 -11.79
C SER A 43 3.17 -5.90 -11.10
N THR A 44 3.65 -6.37 -9.95
CA THR A 44 3.02 -7.46 -9.20
C THR A 44 1.64 -7.06 -8.67
N VAL A 45 1.51 -5.87 -8.06
CA VAL A 45 0.20 -5.39 -7.56
C VAL A 45 -0.77 -5.12 -8.71
N LYS A 46 -0.32 -4.47 -9.79
CA LYS A 46 -1.12 -4.26 -11.01
C LYS A 46 -1.67 -5.59 -11.52
N ASN A 47 -0.78 -6.55 -11.77
CA ASN A 47 -1.17 -7.83 -12.36
C ASN A 47 -2.10 -8.63 -11.44
N ALA A 48 -1.95 -8.53 -10.12
CA ALA A 48 -2.87 -9.16 -9.18
C ALA A 48 -4.31 -8.64 -9.36
N TYR A 49 -4.51 -7.33 -9.46
CA TYR A 49 -5.83 -6.76 -9.76
C TYR A 49 -6.34 -7.15 -11.14
N LEU A 50 -5.50 -6.95 -12.15
CA LEU A 50 -5.88 -7.11 -13.56
C LEU A 50 -6.24 -8.56 -13.93
N ASN A 51 -5.79 -9.53 -13.13
CA ASN A 51 -6.13 -10.94 -13.25
C ASN A 51 -7.39 -11.35 -12.50
N LYS A 52 -7.85 -10.57 -11.50
CA LYS A 52 -9.04 -10.89 -10.70
C LYS A 52 -10.30 -10.19 -11.21
N THR A 53 -10.22 -8.90 -11.49
CA THR A 53 -11.39 -8.08 -11.85
C THR A 53 -10.97 -6.98 -12.82
N ASP A 54 -11.91 -6.54 -13.64
CA ASP A 54 -11.67 -5.43 -14.57
C ASP A 54 -11.76 -4.09 -13.84
N TYR A 55 -10.64 -3.63 -13.30
CA TYR A 55 -10.48 -2.32 -12.67
C TYR A 55 -9.75 -1.34 -13.60
N ASN A 56 -9.95 -0.03 -13.36
CA ASN A 56 -8.97 0.96 -13.79
C ASN A 56 -7.76 0.87 -12.86
N VAL A 57 -6.55 0.67 -13.39
CA VAL A 57 -5.32 0.64 -12.59
C VAL A 57 -4.32 1.65 -13.13
N PHE A 58 -4.02 2.67 -12.33
CA PHE A 58 -2.99 3.67 -12.62
C PHE A 58 -1.71 3.35 -11.87
N ILE A 59 -0.58 3.41 -12.56
CA ILE A 59 0.73 3.42 -11.94
C ILE A 59 1.24 4.86 -11.91
N MET A 60 1.49 5.38 -10.71
CA MET A 60 2.10 6.69 -10.52
C MET A 60 3.61 6.53 -10.45
N ASP A 61 4.27 6.73 -11.59
CA ASP A 61 5.73 6.71 -11.72
C ASP A 61 6.33 8.09 -11.45
N TRP A 62 7.15 8.18 -10.41
CA TRP A 62 7.87 9.39 -10.01
C TRP A 62 9.39 9.14 -9.91
N ASN A 63 9.90 8.19 -10.70
CA ASN A 63 11.31 7.79 -10.72
C ASN A 63 12.31 8.94 -10.93
N ALA A 64 11.92 9.98 -11.66
CA ALA A 64 12.73 11.18 -11.85
C ALA A 64 13.18 11.83 -10.52
N ILE A 65 12.40 11.62 -9.44
CA ILE A 65 12.73 12.07 -8.09
C ILE A 65 13.15 10.88 -7.22
N SER A 66 12.36 9.79 -7.20
CA SER A 66 12.62 8.65 -6.30
C SER A 66 13.92 7.90 -6.61
N GLY A 67 14.42 7.98 -7.84
CA GLY A 67 15.67 7.35 -8.28
C GLY A 67 16.93 8.06 -7.77
N ASN A 68 16.80 9.18 -7.06
CA ASN A 68 17.95 9.87 -6.48
C ASN A 68 18.50 9.08 -5.27
N ILE A 69 19.76 8.64 -5.37
CA ILE A 69 20.45 7.86 -4.34
C ILE A 69 20.65 8.60 -3.01
N PHE A 70 20.53 9.92 -2.99
CA PHE A 70 20.59 10.68 -1.75
C PHE A 70 19.19 10.78 -1.12
N TYR A 71 18.83 9.78 -0.32
CA TYR A 71 17.50 9.59 0.32
C TYR A 71 16.80 10.85 0.84
N PRO A 72 17.47 11.81 1.51
CA PRO A 72 16.81 13.02 1.99
C PRO A 72 16.12 13.85 0.90
N VAL A 73 16.57 13.78 -0.36
CA VAL A 73 15.96 14.48 -1.49
C VAL A 73 14.57 13.93 -1.83
N PRO A 74 14.42 12.65 -2.24
CA PRO A 74 13.10 12.09 -2.55
C PRO A 74 12.19 12.06 -1.32
N MET A 75 12.73 11.85 -0.12
CA MET A 75 11.98 11.92 1.13
C MET A 75 11.29 13.29 1.31
N LYS A 76 12.03 14.40 1.17
CA LYS A 76 11.46 15.76 1.26
C LYS A 76 10.51 16.08 0.12
N LEU A 77 10.82 15.62 -1.10
CA LEU A 77 10.02 15.91 -2.28
C LEU A 77 8.74 15.07 -2.39
N THR A 78 8.49 14.13 -1.47
CA THR A 78 7.19 13.42 -1.37
C THR A 78 6.01 14.40 -1.30
N VAL A 79 6.18 15.53 -0.61
CA VAL A 79 5.16 16.59 -0.52
C VAL A 79 4.85 17.18 -1.90
N GLU A 80 5.86 17.55 -2.68
CA GLU A 80 5.66 18.11 -4.03
C GLU A 80 5.09 17.07 -5.01
N VAL A 81 5.60 15.83 -4.98
CA VAL A 81 5.07 14.71 -5.78
C VAL A 81 3.58 14.51 -5.50
N SER A 82 3.19 14.56 -4.22
CA SER A 82 1.79 14.41 -3.82
C SER A 82 0.87 15.52 -4.33
N LYS A 83 1.36 16.74 -4.55
CA LYS A 83 0.56 17.84 -5.12
C LYS A 83 0.20 17.54 -6.57
N HIS A 84 1.16 17.05 -7.36
CA HIS A 84 0.90 16.63 -8.74
C HIS A 84 -0.05 15.44 -8.79
N TYR A 85 0.12 14.49 -7.89
CA TYR A 85 -0.78 13.35 -7.78
C TYR A 85 -2.20 13.78 -7.39
N ALA A 86 -2.36 14.63 -6.37
CA ALA A 86 -3.65 15.18 -5.99
C ALA A 86 -4.30 16.00 -7.12
N THR A 87 -3.51 16.69 -7.94
CA THR A 87 -4.02 17.40 -9.11
C THR A 87 -4.66 16.42 -10.09
N PHE A 88 -4.02 15.28 -10.35
CA PHE A 88 -4.59 14.23 -11.19
C PHE A 88 -5.84 13.58 -10.56
N LEU A 89 -5.85 13.33 -9.25
CA LEU A 89 -7.03 12.80 -8.56
C LEU A 89 -8.23 13.76 -8.65
N ASN A 90 -8.01 15.05 -8.35
CA ASN A 90 -9.05 16.06 -8.48
C ASN A 90 -9.55 16.20 -9.92
N TYR A 91 -8.65 16.10 -10.91
CA TYR A 91 -9.03 16.09 -12.32
C TYR A 91 -9.95 14.91 -12.69
N LEU A 92 -9.71 13.71 -12.16
CA LEU A 92 -10.63 12.58 -12.35
C LEU A 92 -12.01 12.83 -11.68
N VAL A 93 -12.03 13.45 -10.52
CA VAL A 93 -13.28 13.80 -9.83
C VAL A 93 -14.06 14.88 -10.59
N ASP A 94 -13.40 15.97 -10.94
CA ASP A 94 -14.00 17.16 -11.53
C ASP A 94 -14.44 16.94 -12.99
N ASP A 95 -13.60 16.32 -13.81
CA ASP A 95 -13.80 16.28 -15.26
C ASP A 95 -14.34 14.92 -15.75
N PHE A 96 -14.12 13.84 -14.99
CA PHE A 96 -14.56 12.48 -15.34
C PHE A 96 -15.71 11.99 -14.45
N GLY A 97 -16.05 12.74 -13.40
CA GLY A 97 -17.14 12.40 -12.48
C GLY A 97 -16.86 11.13 -11.69
N VAL A 98 -15.58 10.82 -11.41
CA VAL A 98 -15.21 9.70 -10.56
C VAL A 98 -15.61 10.00 -9.12
N ASN A 99 -16.32 9.07 -8.48
CA ASN A 99 -16.59 9.16 -7.05
C ASN A 99 -15.28 8.92 -6.28
N PRO A 100 -14.81 9.87 -5.44
CA PRO A 100 -13.64 9.68 -4.59
C PRO A 100 -13.67 8.40 -3.74
N GLU A 101 -14.85 7.97 -3.30
CA GLU A 101 -15.02 6.75 -2.50
C GLU A 101 -14.69 5.47 -3.31
N ASP A 102 -14.71 5.53 -4.64
CA ASP A 102 -14.31 4.42 -5.53
C ASP A 102 -12.80 4.38 -5.82
N MET A 103 -12.04 5.33 -5.24
CA MET A 103 -10.59 5.38 -5.35
C MET A 103 -9.89 4.59 -4.23
N HIS A 104 -8.95 3.73 -4.61
CA HIS A 104 -8.04 3.05 -3.69
C HIS A 104 -6.59 3.38 -4.06
N LEU A 105 -5.89 4.13 -3.22
CA LEU A 105 -4.48 4.48 -3.40
C LEU A 105 -3.60 3.51 -2.61
N ILE A 106 -2.59 2.94 -3.25
CA ILE A 106 -1.73 1.90 -2.69
C ILE A 106 -0.29 2.37 -2.86
N GLY A 107 0.40 2.59 -1.76
CA GLY A 107 1.75 3.15 -1.77
C GLY A 107 2.71 2.28 -0.97
N HIS A 108 3.89 2.00 -1.54
CA HIS A 108 4.99 1.31 -0.83
C HIS A 108 6.05 2.30 -0.37
N SER A 109 6.58 2.13 0.85
CA SER A 109 7.70 2.94 1.34
C SER A 109 7.38 4.44 1.32
N LEU A 110 8.22 5.29 0.71
CA LEU A 110 7.92 6.71 0.47
C LEU A 110 6.60 6.93 -0.30
N GLY A 111 6.22 5.97 -1.16
CA GLY A 111 4.97 5.98 -1.90
C GLY A 111 3.74 5.97 -1.01
N ALA A 112 3.80 5.34 0.17
CA ALA A 112 2.68 5.34 1.13
C ALA A 112 2.36 6.76 1.61
N HIS A 113 3.40 7.56 1.91
CA HIS A 113 3.24 8.97 2.28
C HIS A 113 2.77 9.82 1.10
N VAL A 114 3.30 9.56 -0.11
CA VAL A 114 2.80 10.21 -1.34
C VAL A 114 1.30 9.97 -1.52
N SER A 115 0.81 8.75 -1.28
CA SER A 115 -0.62 8.41 -1.31
C SER A 115 -1.42 9.13 -0.24
N GLY A 116 -0.97 9.12 1.03
CA GLY A 116 -1.61 9.85 2.14
C GLY A 116 -1.74 11.35 1.86
N PHE A 117 -0.64 11.95 1.46
CA PHE A 117 -0.57 13.36 1.11
C PHE A 117 -1.43 13.71 -0.11
N ALA A 118 -1.54 12.83 -1.10
CA ALA A 118 -2.40 13.05 -2.24
C ALA A 118 -3.88 12.94 -1.86
N GLY A 119 -4.24 11.92 -1.06
CA GLY A 119 -5.62 11.66 -0.61
C GLY A 119 -6.22 12.84 0.16
N ARG A 120 -5.48 13.38 1.16
CA ARG A 120 -5.95 14.55 1.92
C ARG A 120 -6.11 15.84 1.11
N ARG A 121 -5.59 15.89 -0.11
CA ARG A 121 -5.66 17.05 -1.02
C ARG A 121 -6.78 16.93 -2.05
N VAL A 122 -7.57 15.84 -2.01
CA VAL A 122 -8.81 15.75 -2.78
C VAL A 122 -9.83 16.75 -2.21
N LYS A 123 -10.39 17.60 -3.07
CA LYS A 123 -11.19 18.77 -2.66
C LYS A 123 -12.68 18.48 -2.51
N LYS A 124 -13.21 17.55 -3.31
CA LYS A 124 -14.63 17.18 -3.33
C LYS A 124 -14.74 15.72 -2.90
N GLY A 125 -15.32 15.47 -1.74
CA GLY A 125 -15.38 14.14 -1.13
C GLY A 125 -14.03 13.68 -0.56
N LYS A 126 -13.96 12.41 -0.18
CA LYS A 126 -12.78 11.80 0.44
C LYS A 126 -12.42 10.51 -0.29
N VAL A 127 -11.13 10.24 -0.44
CA VAL A 127 -10.65 8.99 -1.02
C VAL A 127 -11.21 7.81 -0.22
N GLY A 128 -11.74 6.80 -0.89
CA GLY A 128 -12.35 5.65 -0.22
C GLY A 128 -11.36 4.81 0.58
N ARG A 129 -10.18 4.53 0.04
CA ARG A 129 -9.16 3.74 0.75
C ARG A 129 -7.74 4.13 0.43
N ILE A 130 -6.87 4.08 1.44
CA ILE A 130 -5.41 4.11 1.28
C ILE A 130 -4.79 2.88 1.93
N THR A 131 -4.05 2.07 1.17
CA THR A 131 -3.19 1.02 1.73
C THR A 131 -1.74 1.48 1.78
N GLY A 132 -1.16 1.52 2.99
CA GLY A 132 0.26 1.76 3.21
C GLY A 132 1.04 0.45 3.30
N LEU A 133 1.88 0.17 2.31
CA LEU A 133 2.72 -1.03 2.26
C LEU A 133 4.10 -0.69 2.83
N ASP A 134 4.29 -1.03 4.11
CA ASP A 134 5.47 -0.72 4.92
C ASP A 134 5.95 0.74 4.74
N PRO A 135 5.15 1.75 5.17
CA PRO A 135 5.46 3.16 4.99
C PRO A 135 6.85 3.51 5.53
N ALA A 136 7.60 4.39 4.87
CA ALA A 136 8.99 4.66 5.25
C ALA A 136 9.10 5.35 6.62
N GLY A 137 9.91 4.79 7.52
CA GLY A 137 10.17 5.38 8.85
C GLY A 137 11.14 6.57 8.83
N PRO A 138 12.33 6.48 8.18
CA PRO A 138 13.34 7.53 8.24
C PRO A 138 12.85 8.90 7.76
N GLY A 139 13.05 9.93 8.58
CA GLY A 139 12.58 11.30 8.41
C GLY A 139 11.12 11.55 8.77
N PHE A 140 10.23 10.58 8.56
CA PHE A 140 8.81 10.70 8.91
C PHE A 140 8.60 10.47 10.41
N ASP A 141 9.16 9.39 10.96
CA ASP A 141 9.03 9.06 12.39
C ASP A 141 9.71 10.12 13.29
N GLN A 142 10.70 10.84 12.76
CA GLN A 142 11.38 11.94 13.45
C GLN A 142 10.73 13.32 13.20
N GLY A 143 9.64 13.40 12.44
CA GLY A 143 8.92 14.65 12.20
C GLY A 143 9.67 15.66 11.32
N LEU A 144 10.55 15.20 10.42
CA LEU A 144 11.37 16.06 9.55
C LEU A 144 10.63 16.52 8.28
N ILE A 145 9.42 16.02 8.02
CA ILE A 145 8.63 16.30 6.82
C ILE A 145 7.38 17.11 7.17
N GLU A 146 7.13 18.17 6.40
CA GLU A 146 5.95 19.01 6.53
C GLU A 146 4.68 18.22 6.21
N GLY A 147 3.61 18.41 7.00
CA GLY A 147 2.41 17.60 6.85
C GLY A 147 2.50 16.21 7.49
N THR A 148 3.47 15.98 8.37
CA THR A 148 3.63 14.82 9.26
C THR A 148 3.95 13.51 8.55
N TYR A 149 2.96 12.73 8.16
CA TYR A 149 3.08 11.40 7.54
C TYR A 149 1.69 10.94 7.08
N LEU A 150 1.61 9.75 6.47
CA LEU A 150 0.35 9.08 6.14
C LEU A 150 -0.42 8.81 7.44
N ASN A 151 -1.67 9.22 7.55
CA ASN A 151 -2.47 8.96 8.74
C ASN A 151 -3.92 8.55 8.40
N ALA A 152 -4.68 8.13 9.41
CA ALA A 152 -6.06 7.66 9.27
C ALA A 152 -7.02 8.69 8.64
N ASP A 153 -6.76 9.99 8.78
CA ASP A 153 -7.63 11.05 8.25
C ASP A 153 -7.47 11.24 6.73
N ASP A 154 -6.47 10.62 6.10
CA ASP A 154 -6.16 10.80 4.67
C ASP A 154 -7.18 10.17 3.70
N ALA A 155 -8.01 9.25 4.19
CA ALA A 155 -9.08 8.57 3.45
C ALA A 155 -10.22 8.13 4.37
N GLU A 156 -11.32 7.62 3.80
CA GLU A 156 -12.41 6.99 4.56
C GLU A 156 -11.91 5.74 5.31
N PHE A 157 -10.99 5.00 4.70
CA PHE A 157 -10.31 3.87 5.31
C PHE A 157 -8.81 3.86 4.99
N VAL A 158 -7.99 3.54 5.99
CA VAL A 158 -6.53 3.52 5.87
C VAL A 158 -6.02 2.28 6.57
N ASP A 159 -5.41 1.37 5.81
CA ASP A 159 -4.85 0.13 6.33
C ASP A 159 -3.36 0.01 6.02
N ILE A 160 -2.59 -0.45 6.99
CA ILE A 160 -1.14 -0.47 6.93
C ILE A 160 -0.63 -1.90 7.11
N ILE A 161 0.35 -2.30 6.30
CA ILE A 161 1.05 -3.58 6.46
C ILE A 161 2.51 -3.30 6.79
N HIS A 162 2.90 -3.54 8.04
CA HIS A 162 4.27 -3.37 8.53
C HIS A 162 5.06 -4.67 8.35
N THR A 163 6.18 -4.60 7.65
CA THR A 163 7.08 -5.76 7.44
C THR A 163 8.55 -5.43 7.66
N CYS A 164 8.91 -4.17 7.87
CA CYS A 164 10.25 -3.74 8.25
C CYS A 164 10.19 -2.59 9.29
N ALA A 165 9.21 -2.63 10.19
CA ALA A 165 8.99 -1.60 11.20
C ALA A 165 10.23 -1.38 12.08
N GLY A 166 10.56 -0.11 12.32
CA GLY A 166 11.72 0.30 13.14
C GLY A 166 13.06 0.31 12.38
N PHE A 167 13.07 -0.10 11.11
CA PHE A 167 14.24 -0.05 10.24
C PHE A 167 13.93 0.83 9.02
N LEU A 168 13.58 0.22 7.88
CA LEU A 168 13.15 0.98 6.70
C LEU A 168 11.68 1.42 6.81
N GLY A 169 10.85 0.61 7.47
CA GLY A 169 9.44 0.88 7.73
C GLY A 169 9.22 1.64 9.04
N SER A 170 8.14 2.41 9.09
CA SER A 170 7.68 3.12 10.28
C SER A 170 7.25 2.13 11.37
N ASN A 171 7.57 2.47 12.62
CA ASN A 171 7.06 1.76 13.80
C ASN A 171 5.84 2.47 14.43
N GLN A 172 5.33 3.53 13.79
CA GLN A 172 4.17 4.24 14.25
C GLN A 172 2.89 3.54 13.81
N LYS A 173 1.82 3.74 14.59
CA LYS A 173 0.46 3.42 14.16
C LYS A 173 0.00 4.53 13.21
N LEU A 174 -0.20 4.19 11.93
CA LEU A 174 -0.50 5.17 10.88
C LEU A 174 -1.94 5.02 10.37
N GLY A 175 -2.55 3.84 10.49
CA GLY A 175 -3.85 3.54 9.92
C GLY A 175 -5.04 3.66 10.86
N HIS A 176 -6.21 3.45 10.27
CA HIS A 176 -7.38 2.95 10.97
C HIS A 176 -7.09 1.55 11.53
N VAL A 177 -6.43 0.71 10.72
CA VAL A 177 -5.93 -0.61 11.09
C VAL A 177 -4.47 -0.78 10.66
N ASP A 178 -3.68 -1.40 11.51
CA ASP A 178 -2.26 -1.64 11.29
C ASP A 178 -1.97 -3.14 11.52
N PHE A 179 -1.44 -3.79 10.49
CA PHE A 179 -1.11 -5.21 10.49
C PHE A 179 0.39 -5.42 10.63
N PHE A 180 0.78 -6.34 11.50
CA PHE A 180 2.17 -6.68 11.81
C PHE A 180 2.41 -8.18 11.55
N PRO A 181 2.44 -8.64 10.28
CA PRO A 181 2.81 -10.01 9.93
C PRO A 181 4.18 -10.37 10.51
N ASN A 182 4.25 -11.51 11.19
CA ASN A 182 5.44 -12.04 11.84
C ASN A 182 6.06 -11.07 12.87
N GLY A 183 5.21 -10.26 13.53
CA GLY A 183 5.64 -9.19 14.44
C GLY A 183 6.03 -7.89 13.76
N GLY A 184 6.00 -7.83 12.42
CA GLY A 184 6.13 -6.62 11.59
C GLY A 184 7.54 -6.04 11.43
N GLY A 185 8.52 -6.47 12.22
CA GLY A 185 9.92 -6.14 12.05
C GLY A 185 10.66 -7.09 11.09
N PRO A 186 11.91 -6.77 10.70
CA PRO A 186 12.80 -7.72 10.05
C PRO A 186 13.46 -8.68 11.07
N PRO A 187 13.87 -9.88 10.66
CA PRO A 187 13.59 -10.48 9.36
C PRO A 187 12.15 -10.97 9.26
N GLN A 188 11.54 -10.72 8.11
CA GLN A 188 10.36 -11.49 7.72
C GLN A 188 10.80 -12.91 7.30
N PRO A 189 9.94 -13.94 7.47
CA PRO A 189 10.23 -15.30 7.01
C PRO A 189 10.74 -15.33 5.56
N GLY A 190 11.80 -16.10 5.33
CA GLY A 190 12.47 -16.21 4.02
C GLY A 190 13.42 -15.07 3.66
N CYS A 191 13.56 -14.04 4.49
CA CYS A 191 14.57 -12.99 4.32
C CYS A 191 15.85 -13.34 5.10
N SER A 192 16.92 -13.69 4.37
CA SER A 192 18.22 -14.09 4.94
C SER A 192 19.09 -12.90 5.37
N ILE A 193 20.04 -13.16 6.27
CA ILE A 193 20.93 -12.21 6.98
C ILE A 193 21.94 -11.47 6.08
N LEU A 194 22.11 -11.87 4.82
CA LEU A 194 22.96 -11.11 3.88
C LEU A 194 22.33 -9.73 3.56
N LYS A 195 23.10 -8.84 2.89
CA LYS A 195 22.84 -7.40 2.58
C LYS A 195 21.44 -6.98 2.08
N PHE A 196 20.51 -7.91 1.95
CA PHE A 196 19.14 -7.74 1.51
C PHE A 196 18.10 -8.01 2.61
N LEU A 197 18.49 -8.23 3.89
CA LEU A 197 17.52 -8.52 4.96
C LEU A 197 16.44 -7.44 5.08
N GLU A 198 16.86 -6.18 5.18
CA GLU A 198 15.95 -5.04 5.31
C GLU A 198 15.16 -4.79 4.03
N THR A 199 15.79 -4.85 2.85
CA THR A 199 15.10 -4.64 1.56
C THR A 199 14.14 -5.78 1.22
N CYS A 200 14.47 -7.01 1.59
CA CYS A 200 13.60 -8.18 1.47
C CYS A 200 12.38 -8.04 2.39
N SER A 201 12.60 -7.71 3.67
CA SER A 201 11.54 -7.54 4.65
C SER A 201 10.66 -6.33 4.30
N HIS A 202 11.27 -5.23 3.85
CA HIS A 202 10.55 -4.05 3.37
C HIS A 202 9.70 -4.34 2.13
N GLY A 203 10.18 -5.23 1.26
CA GLY A 203 9.43 -5.70 0.09
C GLY A 203 8.44 -6.82 0.37
N ARG A 204 8.31 -7.31 1.62
CA ARG A 204 7.35 -8.36 1.97
C ARG A 204 5.92 -7.81 1.97
N SER A 205 5.71 -6.57 2.41
CA SER A 205 4.38 -5.92 2.49
C SER A 205 3.61 -5.99 1.17
N TRP A 206 4.20 -5.56 0.06
CA TRP A 206 3.53 -5.58 -1.24
C TRP A 206 3.38 -6.99 -1.83
N LYS A 207 4.22 -7.95 -1.44
CA LYS A 207 4.08 -9.36 -1.84
C LYS A 207 2.86 -9.99 -1.16
N LEU A 208 2.72 -9.78 0.15
CA LEU A 208 1.58 -10.26 0.92
C LEU A 208 0.29 -9.60 0.44
N PHE A 209 0.29 -8.27 0.23
CA PHE A 209 -0.86 -7.56 -0.32
C PHE A 209 -1.26 -8.09 -1.70
N ALA A 210 -0.32 -8.25 -2.63
CA ALA A 210 -0.63 -8.74 -3.96
C ALA A 210 -1.17 -10.18 -3.97
N GLU A 211 -0.74 -11.01 -3.03
CA GLU A 211 -1.30 -12.35 -2.85
C GLU A 211 -2.70 -12.29 -2.25
N SER A 212 -2.94 -11.42 -1.26
CA SER A 212 -4.28 -11.20 -0.66
C SER A 212 -5.33 -10.76 -1.67
N ILE A 213 -4.95 -10.01 -2.72
CA ILE A 213 -5.90 -9.62 -3.78
C ILE A 213 -6.55 -10.86 -4.38
N LYS A 214 -5.84 -11.98 -4.52
CA LYS A 214 -6.33 -13.19 -5.18
C LYS A 214 -7.12 -14.13 -4.27
N LEU A 215 -7.16 -13.85 -2.97
CA LEU A 215 -7.70 -14.74 -1.95
C LEU A 215 -8.76 -13.99 -1.14
N ASP A 216 -10.02 -14.41 -1.23
CA ASP A 216 -11.11 -13.71 -0.54
C ASP A 216 -11.07 -13.92 0.99
N GLU A 217 -10.61 -15.09 1.45
CA GLU A 217 -10.61 -15.49 2.86
C GLU A 217 -9.24 -16.05 3.29
N ALA A 218 -8.21 -15.19 3.23
CA ALA A 218 -6.84 -15.53 3.59
C ALA A 218 -6.20 -14.45 4.46
N TYR A 219 -5.01 -14.76 5.01
CA TYR A 219 -4.25 -13.86 5.87
C TYR A 219 -5.07 -13.40 7.08
N LEU A 220 -5.75 -14.36 7.72
CA LEU A 220 -6.51 -14.11 8.94
C LEU A 220 -5.58 -13.57 10.04
N ALA A 221 -5.80 -12.33 10.41
CA ALA A 221 -5.05 -11.63 11.43
C ALA A 221 -5.90 -11.46 12.68
N SER A 222 -5.29 -11.67 13.85
CA SER A 222 -5.95 -11.55 15.13
C SER A 222 -5.63 -10.20 15.77
N ARG A 223 -6.65 -9.54 16.32
CA ARG A 223 -6.45 -8.38 17.17
C ARG A 223 -5.81 -8.84 18.48
N CYS A 224 -4.61 -8.37 18.74
CA CYS A 224 -3.82 -8.77 19.90
C CYS A 224 -3.15 -7.55 20.53
N GLU A 225 -2.79 -7.66 21.81
CA GLU A 225 -2.03 -6.63 22.51
C GLU A 225 -0.62 -6.48 21.94
N ASN A 226 0.03 -7.61 21.63
CA ASN A 226 1.38 -7.66 21.09
C ASN A 226 1.63 -9.01 20.40
N TRP A 227 2.80 -9.10 19.76
CA TRP A 227 3.25 -10.30 19.05
C TRP A 227 3.39 -11.54 19.93
N ASP A 228 3.90 -11.39 21.17
CA ASP A 228 4.12 -12.52 22.07
C ASP A 228 2.79 -13.16 22.49
N THR A 229 1.74 -12.35 22.67
CA THR A 229 0.39 -12.84 22.98
C THR A 229 -0.20 -13.67 21.84
N LEU A 230 0.10 -13.32 20.58
CA LEU A 230 -0.28 -14.14 19.41
C LEU A 230 0.47 -15.48 19.43
N LYS A 231 1.80 -15.47 19.60
CA LYS A 231 2.60 -16.71 19.64
C LYS A 231 2.16 -17.65 20.76
N ASP A 232 1.77 -17.10 21.90
CA ASP A 232 1.22 -17.84 23.04
C ASP A 232 -0.21 -18.36 22.80
N LYS A 233 -0.84 -18.02 21.67
CA LYS A 233 -2.23 -18.36 21.31
C LYS A 233 -3.25 -17.82 22.33
N LYS A 234 -2.99 -16.63 22.88
CA LYS A 234 -3.81 -15.98 23.92
C LYS A 234 -4.59 -14.76 23.41
N CYS A 235 -4.62 -14.52 22.10
CA CYS A 235 -5.43 -13.44 21.56
C CYS A 235 -6.93 -13.74 21.68
N GLY A 236 -7.67 -12.86 22.33
CA GLY A 236 -9.14 -12.94 22.42
C GLY A 236 -9.87 -11.93 21.53
N GLY A 237 -9.16 -11.26 20.62
CA GLY A 237 -9.72 -10.19 19.80
C GLY A 237 -10.35 -10.66 18.49
N GLN A 238 -10.95 -9.72 17.76
CA GLN A 238 -11.52 -9.93 16.43
C GLN A 238 -10.49 -10.53 15.46
N ILE A 239 -10.94 -11.40 14.56
CA ILE A 239 -10.14 -11.92 13.44
C ILE A 239 -10.64 -11.26 12.16
N VAL A 240 -9.72 -10.73 11.35
CA VAL A 240 -10.03 -10.08 10.08
C VAL A 240 -8.98 -10.45 9.03
N PRO A 241 -9.34 -10.56 7.74
CA PRO A 241 -8.35 -10.76 6.69
C PRO A 241 -7.48 -9.51 6.53
N MET A 242 -6.16 -9.69 6.43
CA MET A 242 -5.22 -8.63 6.06
C MET A 242 -5.16 -8.46 4.53
N GLY A 243 -5.06 -7.22 4.07
CA GLY A 243 -4.83 -6.87 2.67
C GLY A 243 -6.12 -6.45 1.95
N GLU A 244 -6.26 -6.74 0.65
CA GLU A 244 -7.41 -6.24 -0.12
C GLU A 244 -8.79 -6.61 0.47
N PRO A 245 -9.01 -7.81 1.05
CA PRO A 245 -10.30 -8.18 1.65
C PRO A 245 -10.62 -7.50 3.00
N THR A 246 -9.71 -6.69 3.55
CA THR A 246 -9.91 -6.05 4.87
C THR A 246 -11.22 -5.24 4.90
N PRO A 247 -12.15 -5.50 5.84
CA PRO A 247 -13.37 -4.70 5.97
C PRO A 247 -13.05 -3.27 6.42
N THR A 248 -13.80 -2.28 5.91
CA THR A 248 -13.45 -0.85 6.07
C THR A 248 -13.84 -0.24 7.42
N ASP A 249 -14.58 -0.97 8.25
CA ASP A 249 -15.00 -0.57 9.60
C ASP A 249 -14.06 -1.07 10.69
N VAL A 250 -13.08 -1.92 10.36
CA VAL A 250 -12.15 -2.50 11.33
C VAL A 250 -11.15 -1.45 11.82
N ARG A 251 -10.79 -1.53 13.11
CA ARG A 251 -9.83 -0.62 13.74
C ARG A 251 -8.88 -1.37 14.66
N GLY A 252 -7.66 -0.87 14.80
CA GLY A 252 -6.68 -1.34 15.79
C GLY A 252 -5.48 -2.06 15.21
N ILE A 253 -4.80 -2.82 16.06
CA ILE A 253 -3.53 -3.49 15.75
C ILE A 253 -3.79 -4.98 15.64
N TYR A 254 -3.29 -5.58 14.57
CA TYR A 254 -3.51 -6.99 14.22
C TYR A 254 -2.19 -7.68 13.90
N TYR A 255 -2.10 -8.95 14.26
CA TYR A 255 -0.93 -9.79 14.04
C TYR A 255 -1.33 -11.10 13.37
N LEU A 256 -0.42 -11.66 12.59
CA LEU A 256 -0.58 -12.93 11.90
C LEU A 256 0.79 -13.53 11.57
N GLU A 257 0.81 -14.83 11.30
CA GLU A 257 1.98 -15.55 10.78
C GLU A 257 1.87 -15.76 9.27
N THR A 258 3.01 -15.74 8.57
CA THR A 258 3.11 -16.05 7.14
C THR A 258 4.29 -16.99 6.86
N SER A 259 4.22 -17.76 5.78
CA SER A 259 5.31 -18.64 5.34
C SER A 259 6.53 -17.87 4.80
N ASP A 260 7.66 -18.56 4.69
CA ASP A 260 8.91 -18.07 4.10
C ASP A 260 8.93 -18.12 2.57
N THR A 261 8.02 -18.89 1.98
CA THR A 261 7.94 -19.21 0.55
C THR A 261 6.54 -18.96 0.00
N LYS A 262 6.41 -18.73 -1.32
CA LYS A 262 5.11 -18.52 -1.97
C LYS A 262 4.38 -19.87 -2.14
N PRO A 263 3.05 -19.95 -1.96
CA PRO A 263 2.17 -18.91 -1.40
C PRO A 263 2.50 -18.63 0.07
N TYR A 264 2.58 -17.35 0.44
CA TYR A 264 2.99 -16.94 1.80
C TYR A 264 1.87 -17.13 2.83
N VAL A 265 0.61 -17.27 2.40
CA VAL A 265 -0.48 -17.61 3.31
C VAL A 265 -0.25 -19.00 3.93
N LEU A 266 -0.38 -19.12 5.25
CA LEU A 266 -0.37 -20.41 5.93
C LEU A 266 -1.71 -21.12 5.74
N ASN A 267 -1.73 -22.45 5.68
CA ASN A 267 -2.97 -23.21 5.49
C ASN A 267 -3.99 -22.97 6.61
N GLU A 268 -3.52 -22.81 7.84
CA GLU A 268 -4.35 -22.46 9.01
C GLU A 268 -4.91 -21.02 8.99
N ASN A 269 -4.42 -20.18 8.07
CA ASN A 269 -4.88 -18.80 7.86
C ASN A 269 -5.77 -18.67 6.60
N LYS A 270 -6.45 -19.75 6.23
CA LYS A 270 -7.49 -19.81 5.21
C LYS A 270 -8.79 -20.33 5.84
N ILE A 271 -9.93 -19.87 5.33
CA ILE A 271 -11.22 -20.53 5.57
C ILE A 271 -11.37 -21.59 4.47
N ASP A 272 -11.73 -22.83 4.88
CA ASP A 272 -11.97 -23.97 3.98
C ASP A 272 -13.16 -23.75 3.03
#